data_AF-A0A3P3QWR8-F1
#
_entry.id   AF-A0A3P3QWR8-F1
#
_cell.length_a   1.000
_cell.length_b   1.000
_cell.length_c   1.000
_cell.angle_alpha   90.00
_cell.angle_beta   90.00
_cell.angle_gamma   90.00
#
_symmetry.space_group_name_H-M   'P 1'
#
loop_
_entity.id
_entity.type
_entity.pdbx_description
1 polymer ?
#
loop_
_entity_poly.entity_id
_entity_poly.type
_entity_poly.pdbx_seq_one_letter_code
_entity_poly.pdbx_strand_id
1 'polypeptide(L)'
;MSNLGAYQWLTTVAKKVGGPKNFVLIIAGTGAVIYKGGEIVVKKIIKKINKEELHRTSDSMVYSVTAEGVSNDGLKFKIGEKIRVLEIDKDAILIEKIGEDNNPYFVSEEMLKNISNYKS
;
A
#
# COMPACT_ATOMS: atom_id res chain seq x y z
N MET A 1 -22.36 -2.61 8.90
CA MET A 1 -21.37 -3.23 9.82
C MET A 1 -20.06 -3.41 9.07
N SER A 2 -19.02 -2.62 9.36
CA SER A 2 -17.69 -2.77 8.72
C SER A 2 -16.59 -2.23 9.63
N ASN A 3 -16.15 -3.00 10.63
CA ASN A 3 -14.86 -2.79 11.29
C ASN A 3 -13.95 -4.03 11.22
N LEU A 4 -14.54 -5.22 11.08
CA LEU A 4 -13.80 -6.49 11.08
C LEU A 4 -12.94 -6.65 9.83
N GLY A 5 -13.47 -6.29 8.66
CA GLY A 5 -12.71 -6.34 7.40
C GLY A 5 -11.49 -5.41 7.41
N ALA A 6 -11.63 -4.20 7.96
CA ALA A 6 -10.52 -3.25 8.07
C ALA A 6 -9.45 -3.73 9.07
N TYR A 7 -9.85 -4.29 10.23
CA TYR A 7 -8.92 -4.82 11.21
C TYR A 7 -8.16 -6.06 10.70
N GLN A 8 -8.88 -6.97 10.03
CA GLN A 8 -8.29 -8.16 9.43
C GLN A 8 -7.33 -7.78 8.29
N TRP A 9 -7.68 -6.79 7.48
CA TRP A 9 -6.80 -6.24 6.46
C TRP A 9 -5.52 -5.64 7.08
N LEU A 10 -5.66 -4.75 8.08
CA LEU A 10 -4.52 -4.13 8.76
C LEU A 10 -3.56 -5.17 9.36
N THR A 11 -4.09 -6.18 10.06
CA THR A 11 -3.27 -7.23 10.68
C THR A 11 -2.59 -8.13 9.64
N THR A 12 -3.27 -8.42 8.54
CA THR A 12 -2.71 -9.23 7.43
C THR A 12 -1.58 -8.48 6.73
N VAL A 13 -1.81 -7.23 6.37
CA VAL A 13 -0.81 -6.40 5.70
C VAL A 13 0.38 -6.15 6.62
N ALA A 14 0.14 -5.82 7.90
CA ALA A 14 1.20 -5.66 8.88
C ALA A 14 2.10 -6.90 8.96
N LYS A 15 1.55 -8.12 8.89
CA LYS A 15 2.36 -9.35 8.86
C LYS A 15 3.21 -9.46 7.59
N LYS A 16 2.66 -9.11 6.42
CA LYS A 16 3.38 -9.16 5.14
C LYS A 16 4.60 -8.26 5.14
N VAL A 17 4.47 -7.06 5.70
CA VAL A 17 5.57 -6.09 5.78
C VAL A 17 6.48 -6.29 6.99
N GLY A 18 6.48 -7.47 7.64
CA GLY A 18 7.37 -7.75 8.78
C GLY A 18 6.96 -7.15 10.12
N GLY A 19 5.74 -6.65 10.24
CA GLY A 19 5.07 -6.32 11.50
C GLY A 19 4.44 -4.91 11.53
N PRO A 20 3.67 -4.60 12.60
CA PRO A 20 2.99 -3.30 12.73
C PRO A 20 3.93 -2.08 12.73
N LYS A 21 5.17 -2.21 13.24
CA LYS A 21 6.14 -1.10 13.23
C LYS A 21 6.54 -0.73 11.80
N ASN A 22 6.90 -1.71 10.97
CA ASN A 22 7.32 -1.47 9.59
C ASN A 22 6.16 -0.95 8.74
N PHE A 23 4.95 -1.47 8.96
CA PHE A 23 3.74 -0.95 8.32
C PHE A 23 3.53 0.55 8.57
N VAL A 24 3.61 0.99 9.83
CA VAL A 24 3.46 2.42 10.15
C VAL A 24 4.58 3.23 9.52
N LEU A 25 5.81 2.70 9.45
CA LEU A 25 6.93 3.38 8.83
C LEU A 25 6.73 3.60 7.33
N ILE A 26 6.29 2.57 6.60
CA ILE A 26 5.98 2.64 5.16
C ILE A 26 4.88 3.68 4.89
N ILE A 27 3.79 3.63 5.65
CA ILE A 27 2.68 4.58 5.50
C ILE A 27 3.12 6.01 5.83
N ALA A 28 3.93 6.20 6.87
CA ALA A 28 4.45 7.51 7.24
C ALA A 28 5.47 8.05 6.22
N GLY A 29 6.35 7.20 5.69
CA GLY A 29 7.40 7.56 4.73
C GLY A 29 6.87 7.88 3.33
N THR A 30 5.76 7.25 2.94
CA THR A 30 5.07 7.52 1.67
C THR A 30 4.12 8.72 1.75
N GLY A 31 3.86 9.24 2.95
CA GLY A 31 2.88 10.31 3.17
C GLY A 31 1.43 9.89 2.92
N ALA A 32 1.19 8.59 2.74
CA ALA A 32 -0.14 8.07 2.44
C ALA A 32 -1.06 8.16 3.67
N VAL A 33 -2.15 8.91 3.57
CA VAL A 33 -3.12 9.03 4.67
C VAL A 33 -4.15 7.91 4.54
N ILE A 34 -4.06 6.89 5.40
CA ILE A 34 -5.12 5.86 5.50
C ILE A 34 -6.33 6.49 6.20
N TYR A 35 -7.31 6.91 5.39
CA TYR A 35 -8.47 7.69 5.82
C TYR A 35 -9.56 6.85 6.52
N LYS A 36 -9.25 6.11 7.60
CA LYS A 36 -10.27 5.45 8.45
C LYS A 36 -9.84 5.44 9.93
N GLY A 37 -10.07 6.55 10.64
CA GLY A 37 -10.21 6.61 12.11
C GLY A 37 -8.96 6.43 12.98
N GLY A 38 -7.75 6.37 12.41
CA GLY A 38 -6.51 6.04 13.12
C GLY A 38 -5.66 7.21 13.63
N GLU A 39 -6.13 8.45 13.57
CA GLU A 39 -5.29 9.66 13.75
C GLU A 39 -4.52 9.70 15.08
N ILE A 40 -5.09 9.14 16.16
CA ILE A 40 -4.50 9.24 17.50
C ILE A 40 -3.36 8.22 17.71
N VAL A 41 -3.49 7.01 17.15
CA VAL A 41 -2.50 5.93 17.34
C VAL A 41 -1.28 6.16 16.45
N VAL A 42 -1.49 6.57 15.21
CA VAL A 42 -0.43 6.83 14.24
C VAL A 42 0.49 7.95 14.72
N LYS A 43 -0.05 9.07 15.23
CA LYS A 43 0.75 10.20 15.74
C LYS A 43 1.71 9.80 16.88
N LYS A 44 1.28 8.93 17.81
CA LYS A 44 2.15 8.46 18.90
C LYS A 44 3.28 7.56 18.42
N ILE A 45 3.02 6.72 17.42
CA ILE A 45 4.03 5.82 16.85
C ILE A 45 5.03 6.62 16.00
N ILE A 46 4.56 7.54 15.15
CA ILE A 46 5.43 8.42 14.34
C ILE A 46 6.35 9.25 15.23
N LYS A 47 5.88 9.77 16.37
CA LYS A 47 6.73 10.54 17.30
C LYS A 47 7.87 9.69 17.91
N LYS A 48 7.73 8.36 17.95
CA LYS A 48 8.76 7.43 18.42
C LYS A 48 9.65 6.89 17.29
N ILE A 49 9.27 7.10 16.04
CA ILE A 49 10.08 6.73 14.88
C ILE A 49 11.15 7.81 14.68
N ASN A 50 12.40 7.41 14.46
CA ASN A 50 13.47 8.35 14.17
C ASN A 50 13.19 8.99 12.79
N LYS A 51 13.41 10.30 12.64
CA LYS A 51 13.23 10.97 11.33
C LYS A 51 14.15 10.40 10.24
N GLU A 52 15.24 9.76 10.64
CA GLU A 52 16.15 9.04 9.73
C GLU A 52 15.60 7.67 9.29
N GLU A 53 14.72 7.03 10.06
CA GLU A 53 14.02 5.79 9.65
C GLU A 53 12.93 6.09 8.62
N LEU A 54 12.46 7.34 8.48
CA LEU A 54 11.52 7.73 7.44
C LEU A 54 12.24 7.75 6.08
N HIS A 55 12.16 6.62 5.37
CA HIS A 55 12.64 6.51 3.99
C HIS A 55 11.91 7.55 3.12
N ARG A 56 12.71 8.33 2.36
CA ARG A 56 12.19 9.27 1.37
C ARG A 56 11.50 8.49 0.27
N THR A 57 10.27 8.89 -0.05
CA THR A 57 9.50 8.40 -1.20
C THR A 57 10.41 8.44 -2.44
N SER A 58 10.71 7.28 -3.00
CA SER A 58 11.41 7.17 -4.28
C SER A 58 10.56 7.79 -5.38
N ASP A 59 11.20 8.23 -6.48
CA ASP A 59 10.49 8.73 -7.67
C ASP A 59 9.47 7.67 -8.11
N SER A 60 8.21 7.90 -7.76
CA SER A 60 7.16 6.90 -7.85
C SER A 60 6.79 6.69 -9.31
N MET A 61 7.12 5.53 -9.86
CA MET A 61 6.85 5.19 -11.25
C MET A 61 5.37 4.83 -11.45
N VAL A 62 4.81 5.31 -12.57
CA VAL A 62 3.42 5.03 -12.97
C VAL A 62 3.39 3.96 -14.05
N TYR A 63 2.61 2.92 -13.80
CA TYR A 63 2.41 1.76 -14.66
C TYR A 63 0.97 1.73 -15.16
N SER A 64 0.75 1.00 -16.26
CA SER A 64 -0.57 0.78 -16.85
C SER A 64 -0.98 -0.67 -16.69
N VAL A 65 -2.22 -0.88 -16.28
CA VAL A 65 -2.84 -2.20 -16.26
C VAL A 65 -3.06 -2.66 -17.71
N THR A 66 -2.49 -3.81 -18.06
CA THR A 66 -2.52 -4.43 -19.38
C THR A 66 -3.37 -5.69 -19.44
N ALA A 67 -3.76 -6.24 -18.28
CA ALA A 67 -4.70 -7.35 -18.18
C ALA A 67 -5.63 -7.14 -16.98
N GLU A 68 -6.87 -7.61 -17.07
CA GLU A 68 -7.80 -7.58 -15.93
C GLU A 68 -7.33 -8.52 -14.83
N GLY A 69 -7.60 -8.16 -13.57
CA GLY A 69 -7.21 -8.99 -12.44
C GLY A 69 -7.96 -8.64 -11.17
N VAL A 70 -7.99 -9.57 -10.23
CA VAL A 70 -8.58 -9.37 -8.90
C VAL A 70 -7.60 -9.88 -7.86
N SER A 71 -7.29 -9.05 -6.86
CA SER A 71 -6.43 -9.46 -5.76
C SER A 71 -7.16 -10.42 -4.81
N ASN A 72 -6.41 -11.07 -3.92
CA ASN A 72 -6.97 -11.97 -2.91
C ASN A 72 -7.97 -11.30 -1.96
N ASP A 73 -7.88 -9.98 -1.77
CA ASP A 73 -8.81 -9.18 -0.97
C ASP A 73 -9.93 -8.51 -1.80
N GLY A 74 -10.04 -8.86 -3.09
CA GLY A 74 -11.14 -8.45 -3.97
C GLY A 74 -10.94 -7.11 -4.69
N LEU A 75 -9.75 -6.51 -4.61
CA LEU A 75 -9.40 -5.31 -5.38
C LEU A 75 -9.34 -5.65 -6.86
N LYS A 76 -10.18 -4.97 -7.65
CA LYS A 76 -10.31 -5.20 -9.09
C LYS A 76 -9.44 -4.25 -9.88
N PHE A 77 -8.86 -4.76 -10.96
CA PHE A 77 -8.03 -4.03 -11.91
C PHE A 77 -8.60 -4.19 -13.31
N LYS A 78 -8.70 -3.07 -14.04
CA LYS A 78 -9.19 -3.03 -15.42
C LYS A 78 -8.11 -2.52 -16.36
N ILE A 79 -8.09 -3.04 -17.59
CA ILE A 79 -7.16 -2.60 -18.63
C ILE A 79 -7.27 -1.09 -18.82
N GLY A 80 -6.13 -0.42 -18.88
CA GLY A 80 -6.03 1.03 -19.05
C GLY A 80 -5.99 1.83 -17.74
N GLU A 81 -6.33 1.23 -16.60
CA GLU A 81 -6.12 1.86 -15.29
C GLU A 81 -4.63 2.16 -15.06
N LYS A 82 -4.36 3.22 -14.32
CA LYS A 82 -3.00 3.65 -13.97
C LYS A 82 -2.74 3.36 -12.50
N ILE A 83 -1.57 2.81 -12.23
CA ILE A 83 -1.13 2.48 -10.88
C ILE A 83 0.22 3.13 -10.65
N ARG A 84 0.43 3.69 -9.46
CA ARG A 84 1.70 4.25 -9.03
C ARG A 84 2.26 3.38 -7.93
N VAL A 85 3.50 2.92 -8.08
CA VAL A 85 4.20 2.21 -7.00
C VAL A 85 4.76 3.24 -6.04
N LEU A 86 4.40 3.12 -4.76
CA LEU A 86 4.80 4.03 -3.69
C LEU A 86 5.97 3.48 -2.87
N GLU A 87 5.97 2.16 -2.60
CA GLU A 87 7.00 1.48 -1.81
C GLU A 87 7.02 -0.01 -2.14
N ILE A 88 8.19 -0.65 -2.04
CA ILE A 88 8.36 -2.10 -2.17
C ILE A 88 8.98 -2.63 -0.87
N ASP A 89 8.25 -3.47 -0.14
CA ASP A 89 8.75 -4.14 1.07
C ASP A 89 8.56 -5.65 0.96
N LYS A 90 9.67 -6.37 0.73
CA LYS A 90 9.70 -7.83 0.54
C LYS A 90 8.70 -8.29 -0.52
N ASP A 91 7.66 -9.02 -0.11
CA ASP A 91 6.63 -9.60 -0.98
C ASP A 91 5.40 -8.70 -1.15
N ALA A 92 5.44 -7.48 -0.59
CA ALA A 92 4.33 -6.54 -0.58
C ALA A 92 4.73 -5.22 -1.23
N ILE A 93 3.95 -4.80 -2.22
CA ILE A 93 4.12 -3.53 -2.92
C ILE A 93 2.95 -2.63 -2.55
N LEU A 94 3.28 -1.44 -2.03
CA LEU A 94 2.31 -0.38 -1.78
C LEU A 94 2.08 0.37 -3.09
N ILE A 95 0.81 0.45 -3.51
CA ILE A 95 0.40 1.13 -4.72
C ILE A 95 -0.70 2.16 -4.45
N GLU A 96 -0.77 3.15 -5.32
CA GLU A 96 -1.92 4.02 -5.52
C GLU A 96 -2.57 3.66 -6.87
N LYS A 97 -3.88 3.43 -6.90
CA LYS A 97 -4.68 3.43 -8.14
C LYS A 97 -5.04 4.87 -8.47
N ILE A 98 -4.49 5.41 -9.55
CA ILE A 98 -4.69 6.81 -9.94
C ILE A 98 -6.15 7.02 -10.34
N GLY A 99 -6.80 8.02 -9.74
CA GLY A 99 -8.21 8.33 -9.98
C GLY A 99 -9.19 7.61 -9.06
N GLU A 100 -8.71 6.86 -8.06
CA GLU A 100 -9.55 6.32 -6.99
C GLU A 100 -9.38 7.11 -5.68
N ASP A 101 -10.47 7.26 -4.92
CA ASP A 101 -10.44 7.95 -3.62
C ASP A 101 -9.89 7.06 -2.49
N ASN A 102 -10.03 5.74 -2.63
CA ASN A 102 -9.75 4.77 -1.56
C ASN A 102 -8.30 4.25 -1.59
N ASN A 103 -7.31 5.13 -1.65
CA ASN A 103 -5.90 4.75 -1.66
C ASN A 103 -5.24 4.83 -0.26
N PRO A 104 -4.09 4.17 -0.03
CA PRO A 104 -3.36 3.24 -0.93
C PRO A 104 -3.73 1.75 -0.71
N TYR A 105 -3.20 0.87 -1.55
CA TYR A 105 -3.41 -0.59 -1.52
C TYR A 105 -2.09 -1.37 -1.44
N PHE A 106 -2.12 -2.57 -0.84
CA PHE A 106 -1.01 -3.52 -0.90
C PHE A 106 -1.32 -4.67 -1.85
N VAL A 107 -0.40 -4.95 -2.76
CA VAL A 107 -0.47 -6.05 -3.73
C VAL A 107 0.83 -6.88 -3.69
N SER A 108 0.82 -8.08 -4.26
CA SER A 108 2.06 -8.83 -4.46
C SER A 108 2.78 -8.38 -5.73
N GLU A 109 4.09 -8.56 -5.76
CA GLU A 109 4.87 -8.30 -6.98
C GLU A 109 4.41 -9.17 -8.15
N GLU A 110 4.15 -10.46 -7.89
CA GLU A 110 3.63 -11.39 -8.89
C GLU A 110 2.34 -10.89 -9.53
N MET A 111 1.41 -10.36 -8.72
CA MET A 111 0.17 -9.80 -9.22
C MET A 111 0.44 -8.63 -10.17
N LEU A 112 1.30 -7.68 -9.77
CA LEU A 112 1.64 -6.53 -10.60
C LEU A 112 2.29 -6.92 -11.93
N LYS A 113 3.23 -7.87 -11.90
CA LYS A 113 3.87 -8.42 -13.11
C LYS A 113 2.85 -9.06 -14.06
N ASN A 114 1.83 -9.73 -13.52
CA ASN A 114 0.81 -10.41 -14.31
C ASN A 114 -0.21 -9.45 -14.94
N ILE A 115 -0.55 -8.35 -14.25
CA ILE A 115 -1.65 -7.47 -14.69
C ILE A 115 -1.19 -6.16 -15.35
N SER A 116 0.09 -5.81 -15.29
CA SER A 116 0.56 -4.49 -15.72
C SER A 116 1.90 -4.54 -16.45
N ASN A 117 2.30 -3.41 -17.03
CA ASN A 117 3.62 -3.24 -17.62
C ASN A 117 4.74 -2.99 -16.59
N TYR A 118 4.49 -3.31 -15.30
CA TYR A 118 5.49 -3.26 -14.23
C TYR A 118 6.68 -4.16 -14.54
N LYS A 119 7.89 -3.62 -14.40
CA LYS A 119 9.16 -4.34 -14.53
C LYS A 119 9.98 -4.07 -13.28
N SER A 120 10.34 -5.14 -12.58
CA SER A 120 11.24 -5.15 -11.41
C SER A 120 12.69 -4.98 -11.82
#